data_AF-A0A357VI38-F1
#
_entry.id   AF-A0A357VI38-F1
#
_cell.length_a   1.000
_cell.length_b   1.000
_cell.length_c   1.000
_cell.angle_alpha   90.00
_cell.angle_beta   90.00
_cell.angle_gamma   90.00
#
_symmetry.space_group_name_H-M   'P 1'
#
loop_
_entity.id
_entity.type
_entity.pdbx_description
1 polymer ?
#
loop_
_entity_poly.entity_id
_entity_poly.type
_entity_poly.pdbx_seq_one_letter_code
_entity_poly.pdbx_strand_id
1 'polypeptide(L)'
;MAKKSKIAPLPKIAKIQVTGRLDSLTDLLKLRLFEYSPQSVGELVAAAQKDLLSHQSTAKVQKNVNRCLSKNPCFRNEGKGFWCLRLDGLKENDPAHRLLQTKGMAMRLSDINNELREGGKPEVPGEENLVHDGRFLRLKDGRWGLIHWSYREPEEDKKPAAAQQDEAAAPGAGDPPQEPEKEKDFWDTLFPLRHDAGQAEAESGAAWQEVAVGAEAATLVLNTGPELSLINGGKTTPPAEAVPGNRELAELRREVEDLRKENRNLLADLEKLHQRKEELRQELTQVEEQLVSLRVERDALKKRVHHLETRLMQLQGTLNKTVADAQAEQARLKQQLREQEYRLQTTLIANEDLEQAVAELQREKQELKHYLSLWPVRLALKIASLLGLTYSRQRARLTL
;
A
#
# COMPACT_ATOMS: atom_id res chain seq x y z
N MET A 1 -18.49 40.55 17.64
CA MET A 1 -19.15 39.23 17.59
C MET A 1 -18.51 38.39 16.50
N ALA A 2 -17.61 37.47 16.86
CA ALA A 2 -16.86 36.64 15.91
C ALA A 2 -17.75 35.49 15.43
N LYS A 3 -18.04 35.47 14.11
CA LYS A 3 -18.76 34.37 13.46
C LYS A 3 -17.89 33.12 13.53
N LYS A 4 -18.27 32.15 14.37
CA LYS A 4 -17.69 30.79 14.40
C LYS A 4 -17.85 30.18 13.01
N SER A 5 -16.75 30.02 12.29
CA SER A 5 -16.69 29.26 11.04
C SER A 5 -17.06 27.81 11.35
N LYS A 6 -18.24 27.38 10.87
CA LYS A 6 -18.62 25.97 10.88
C LYS A 6 -17.63 25.22 10.00
N ILE A 7 -16.69 24.52 10.63
CA ILE A 7 -15.83 23.54 9.96
C ILE A 7 -16.77 22.46 9.45
N ALA A 8 -17.01 22.43 8.15
CA ALA A 8 -17.78 21.37 7.52
C ALA A 8 -17.09 20.03 7.80
N PRO A 9 -17.80 19.00 8.26
CA PRO A 9 -17.22 17.69 8.49
C PRO A 9 -16.59 17.19 7.20
N LEU A 10 -15.32 16.76 7.26
CA LEU A 10 -14.64 16.18 6.12
C LEU A 10 -15.48 15.00 5.59
N PRO A 11 -15.79 14.95 4.29
CA PRO A 11 -16.55 13.85 3.72
C PRO A 11 -15.78 12.55 3.95
N LYS A 12 -16.38 11.62 4.71
CA LYS A 12 -15.87 10.26 4.82
C LYS A 12 -15.83 9.67 3.42
N ILE A 13 -14.65 9.38 2.92
CA ILE A 13 -14.46 8.72 1.61
C ILE A 13 -15.14 7.36 1.72
N ALA A 14 -16.35 7.24 1.18
CA ALA A 14 -17.06 5.97 1.13
C ALA A 14 -16.22 5.01 0.27
N LYS A 15 -15.91 3.83 0.81
CA LYS A 15 -15.29 2.75 0.04
C LYS A 15 -16.31 2.23 -0.96
N ILE A 16 -16.28 2.77 -2.18
CA ILE A 16 -17.14 2.34 -3.28
C ILE A 16 -16.61 1.00 -3.79
N GLN A 17 -17.48 -0.02 -3.78
CA GLN A 17 -17.19 -1.32 -4.38
C GLN A 17 -17.87 -1.38 -5.75
N VAL A 18 -17.10 -1.70 -6.77
CA VAL A 18 -17.58 -1.89 -8.14
C VAL A 18 -17.34 -3.33 -8.56
N THR A 19 -18.38 -3.98 -9.03
CA THR A 19 -18.28 -5.32 -9.63
C THR A 19 -17.94 -5.19 -11.11
N GLY A 20 -16.88 -5.86 -11.53
CA GLY A 20 -16.42 -5.84 -12.92
C GLY A 20 -15.00 -6.33 -13.07
N ARG A 21 -14.69 -6.85 -14.27
CA ARG A 21 -13.34 -7.24 -14.66
C ARG A 21 -12.68 -6.11 -15.43
N LEU A 22 -11.39 -5.89 -15.19
CA LEU A 22 -10.60 -4.89 -15.94
C LEU A 22 -10.51 -5.28 -17.41
N ASP A 23 -10.60 -4.28 -18.29
CA ASP A 23 -10.69 -4.50 -19.73
C ASP A 23 -9.32 -4.71 -20.38
N SER A 24 -8.35 -3.87 -20.03
CA SER A 24 -7.07 -3.79 -20.73
C SER A 24 -5.86 -4.07 -19.83
N LEU A 25 -4.73 -4.40 -20.47
CA LEU A 25 -3.43 -4.48 -19.78
C LEU A 25 -3.07 -3.15 -19.10
N THR A 26 -3.42 -2.01 -19.73
CA THR A 26 -3.17 -0.68 -19.16
C THR A 26 -3.87 -0.53 -17.81
N ASP A 27 -5.15 -0.90 -17.72
CA ASP A 27 -5.95 -0.79 -16.50
C ASP A 27 -5.41 -1.69 -15.38
N LEU A 28 -5.00 -2.92 -15.73
CA LEU A 28 -4.36 -3.84 -14.79
C LEU A 28 -3.06 -3.26 -14.21
N LEU A 29 -2.20 -2.71 -15.07
CA LEU A 29 -0.94 -2.11 -14.63
C LEU A 29 -1.18 -0.83 -13.81
N LYS A 30 -2.18 -0.01 -14.17
CA LYS A 30 -2.59 1.13 -13.35
C LYS A 30 -3.01 0.67 -11.96
N LEU A 31 -3.90 -0.30 -11.84
CA LEU A 31 -4.37 -0.79 -10.54
C LEU A 31 -3.21 -1.33 -9.69
N ARG A 32 -2.34 -2.15 -10.29
CA ARG A 32 -1.16 -2.70 -9.59
C ARG A 32 -0.20 -1.62 -9.10
N LEU A 33 0.09 -0.63 -9.93
CA LEU A 33 0.95 0.49 -9.55
C LEU A 33 0.27 1.42 -8.54
N PHE A 34 -1.05 1.54 -8.55
CA PHE A 34 -1.76 2.29 -7.51
C PHE A 34 -1.62 1.62 -6.14
N GLU A 35 -1.73 0.29 -6.08
CA GLU A 35 -1.66 -0.48 -4.83
C GLU A 35 -0.22 -0.65 -4.32
N TYR A 36 0.75 -0.82 -5.21
CA TYR A 36 2.10 -1.30 -4.86
C TYR A 36 3.25 -0.49 -5.48
N SER A 37 3.06 0.79 -5.81
CA SER A 37 4.14 1.63 -6.39
C SER A 37 5.29 1.91 -5.39
N PRO A 38 6.55 1.97 -5.85
CA PRO A 38 7.04 1.66 -7.21
C PRO A 38 7.17 0.15 -7.46
N GLN A 39 7.00 -0.30 -8.71
CA GLN A 39 7.26 -1.71 -9.10
C GLN A 39 8.25 -1.86 -10.25
N SER A 40 8.98 -2.98 -10.22
CA SER A 40 9.86 -3.40 -11.31
C SER A 40 9.06 -3.99 -12.49
N VAL A 41 9.66 -4.00 -13.67
CA VAL A 41 9.05 -4.65 -14.85
C VAL A 41 8.79 -6.14 -14.61
N GLY A 42 9.65 -6.83 -13.85
CA GLY A 42 9.48 -8.26 -13.55
C GLY A 42 8.20 -8.55 -12.76
N GLU A 43 7.92 -7.74 -11.73
CA GLU A 43 6.71 -7.87 -10.89
C GLU A 43 5.44 -7.59 -11.71
N LEU A 44 5.46 -6.53 -12.52
CA LEU A 44 4.35 -6.17 -13.40
C LEU A 44 4.07 -7.26 -14.45
N VAL A 45 5.11 -7.90 -14.97
CA VAL A 45 4.97 -9.04 -15.90
C VAL A 45 4.37 -10.24 -15.22
N ALA A 46 4.81 -10.59 -14.01
CA ALA A 46 4.25 -11.70 -13.25
C ALA A 46 2.76 -11.49 -12.95
N ALA A 47 2.37 -10.27 -12.55
CA ALA A 47 0.97 -9.91 -12.33
C ALA A 47 0.13 -9.99 -13.62
N ALA A 48 0.61 -9.40 -14.72
CA ALA A 48 -0.08 -9.43 -16.01
C ALA A 48 -0.24 -10.86 -16.57
N GLN A 49 0.78 -11.71 -16.38
CA GLN A 49 0.75 -13.12 -16.77
C GLN A 49 -0.30 -13.90 -15.97
N LYS A 50 -0.40 -13.66 -14.66
CA LYS A 50 -1.36 -14.35 -13.78
C LYS A 50 -2.81 -14.02 -14.13
N ASP A 51 -3.11 -12.74 -14.33
CA ASP A 51 -4.49 -12.25 -14.30
C ASP A 51 -5.13 -12.12 -15.71
N LEU A 52 -4.35 -11.75 -16.73
CA LEU A 52 -4.88 -11.44 -18.07
C LEU A 52 -4.28 -12.31 -19.19
N LEU A 53 -3.01 -12.70 -19.09
CA LEU A 53 -2.24 -13.27 -20.21
C LEU A 53 -1.68 -14.67 -19.91
N SER A 54 -2.40 -15.49 -19.13
CA SER A 54 -1.96 -16.80 -18.63
C SER A 54 -1.43 -17.75 -19.72
N HIS A 55 -1.96 -17.67 -20.94
CA HIS A 55 -1.58 -18.52 -22.07
C HIS A 55 -0.39 -18.03 -22.89
N GLN A 56 0.17 -16.84 -22.62
CA GLN A 56 1.27 -16.29 -23.42
C GLN A 56 2.64 -16.60 -22.80
N SER A 57 3.70 -16.67 -23.60
CA SER A 57 5.07 -16.78 -23.07
C SER A 57 5.47 -15.50 -22.30
N THR A 58 6.24 -15.64 -21.22
CA THR A 58 6.74 -14.52 -20.40
C THR A 58 7.43 -13.43 -21.23
N ALA A 59 8.23 -13.79 -22.24
CA ALA A 59 8.91 -12.84 -23.11
C ALA A 59 7.94 -11.95 -23.93
N LYS A 60 6.83 -12.54 -24.40
CA LYS A 60 5.77 -11.81 -25.13
C LYS A 60 5.01 -10.87 -24.19
N VAL A 61 4.70 -11.33 -22.97
CA VAL A 61 4.05 -10.49 -21.95
C VAL A 61 4.95 -9.32 -21.57
N GLN A 62 6.24 -9.56 -21.33
CA GLN A 62 7.21 -8.50 -21.04
C GLN A 62 7.30 -7.46 -22.15
N LYS A 63 7.33 -7.88 -23.43
CA LYS A 63 7.30 -6.95 -24.56
C LYS A 63 6.04 -6.09 -24.58
N ASN A 64 4.88 -6.68 -24.26
CA ASN A 64 3.61 -5.97 -24.19
C ASN A 64 3.55 -4.99 -23.01
N VAL A 65 4.03 -5.41 -21.82
CA VAL A 65 4.14 -4.55 -20.63
C VAL A 65 5.05 -3.36 -20.91
N ASN A 66 6.25 -3.59 -21.44
CA ASN A 66 7.17 -2.51 -21.80
C ASN A 66 6.55 -1.54 -22.82
N ARG A 67 5.90 -2.07 -23.86
CA ARG A 67 5.21 -1.23 -24.84
C ARG A 67 4.09 -0.41 -24.18
N CYS A 68 3.32 -1.00 -23.27
CA CYS A 68 2.25 -0.32 -22.55
C CYS A 68 2.80 0.82 -21.65
N LEU A 69 3.84 0.53 -20.87
CA LEU A 69 4.49 1.47 -19.97
C LEU A 69 5.10 2.66 -20.74
N SER A 70 5.74 2.42 -21.88
CA SER A 70 6.37 3.49 -22.67
C SER A 70 5.38 4.31 -23.50
N LYS A 71 4.24 3.72 -23.94
CA LYS A 71 3.27 4.42 -24.78
C LYS A 71 2.26 5.27 -24.01
N ASN A 72 1.98 4.94 -22.76
CA ASN A 72 0.94 5.63 -21.98
C ASN A 72 1.59 6.64 -21.02
N PRO A 73 1.24 7.94 -21.11
CA PRO A 73 1.85 8.99 -20.30
C PRO A 73 1.44 8.96 -18.82
N CYS A 74 0.45 8.15 -18.45
CA CYS A 74 0.10 7.90 -17.05
C CYS A 74 1.20 7.15 -16.28
N PHE A 75 2.12 6.45 -16.97
CA PHE A 75 3.23 5.76 -16.33
C PHE A 75 4.50 6.61 -16.37
N ARG A 76 5.23 6.64 -15.26
CA ARG A 76 6.52 7.33 -15.15
C ARG A 76 7.59 6.33 -14.74
N ASN A 77 8.73 6.36 -15.42
CA ASN A 77 9.92 5.61 -15.01
C ASN A 77 10.69 6.43 -13.98
N GLU A 78 10.93 5.89 -12.79
CA GLU A 78 11.69 6.56 -11.71
C GLU A 78 13.19 6.27 -11.77
N GLY A 79 13.65 5.56 -12.80
CA GLY A 79 15.01 5.08 -12.95
C GLY A 79 15.19 3.67 -12.40
N LYS A 80 16.35 3.05 -12.71
CA LYS A 80 16.72 1.69 -12.27
C LYS A 80 15.71 0.58 -12.63
N GLY A 81 14.82 0.84 -13.59
CA GLY A 81 13.81 -0.13 -14.04
C GLY A 81 12.51 -0.14 -13.21
N PHE A 82 12.31 0.83 -12.33
CA PHE A 82 11.08 0.99 -11.55
C PHE A 82 10.10 1.95 -12.21
N TRP A 83 8.82 1.63 -12.11
CA TRP A 83 7.71 2.39 -12.68
C TRP A 83 6.71 2.79 -11.61
N CYS A 84 6.12 3.97 -11.79
CA CYS A 84 5.09 4.55 -10.95
C CYS A 84 3.90 5.03 -11.79
N LEU A 85 2.74 5.12 -11.15
CA LEU A 85 1.54 5.70 -11.74
C LEU A 85 1.44 7.20 -11.39
N ARG A 86 1.16 8.04 -12.39
CA ARG A 86 0.88 9.47 -12.19
C ARG A 86 -0.59 9.67 -11.84
N LEU A 87 -0.84 10.24 -10.66
CA LEU A 87 -2.19 10.54 -10.16
C LEU A 87 -2.60 12.01 -10.35
N ASP A 88 -1.71 12.85 -10.90
CA ASP A 88 -1.99 14.27 -11.18
C ASP A 88 -3.22 14.43 -12.09
N GLY A 89 -3.40 13.49 -13.01
CA GLY A 89 -4.46 13.48 -14.01
C GLY A 89 -4.36 14.59 -15.06
N LEU A 90 -5.28 14.57 -16.02
CA LEU A 90 -5.45 15.63 -17.01
C LEU A 90 -6.55 16.57 -16.53
N LYS A 91 -6.30 17.89 -16.57
CA LYS A 91 -7.27 18.91 -16.13
C LYS A 91 -8.58 18.85 -16.90
N GLU A 92 -8.52 18.46 -18.18
CA GLU A 92 -9.68 18.27 -19.05
C GLU A 92 -10.63 17.18 -18.55
N ASN A 93 -10.11 16.19 -17.81
CA ASN A 93 -10.89 15.08 -17.26
C ASN A 93 -11.41 15.34 -15.83
N ASP A 94 -11.03 16.47 -15.20
CA ASP A 94 -11.47 16.81 -13.84
C ASP A 94 -13.00 16.86 -13.68
N PRO A 95 -13.79 17.36 -14.66
CA PRO A 95 -15.24 17.32 -14.59
C PRO A 95 -15.79 15.89 -14.48
N ALA A 96 -15.28 14.97 -15.30
CA ALA A 96 -15.66 13.55 -15.28
C ALA A 96 -15.25 12.88 -13.96
N HIS A 97 -14.05 13.17 -13.45
CA HIS A 97 -13.59 12.66 -12.16
C HIS A 97 -14.54 13.08 -11.02
N ARG A 98 -14.88 14.37 -10.95
CA ARG A 98 -15.83 14.88 -9.93
C ARG A 98 -17.21 14.27 -10.08
N LEU A 99 -17.67 14.06 -11.32
CA LEU A 99 -18.96 13.42 -11.59
C LEU A 99 -18.99 11.98 -11.05
N LEU A 100 -18.00 11.15 -11.41
CA LEU A 100 -17.90 9.77 -10.93
C LEU A 100 -17.77 9.72 -9.41
N GLN A 101 -16.98 10.62 -8.81
CA GLN A 101 -16.85 10.73 -7.36
C GLN A 101 -18.18 11.09 -6.68
N THR A 102 -19.00 11.94 -7.31
CA THR A 102 -20.31 12.35 -6.79
C THR A 102 -21.34 11.23 -6.92
N LYS A 103 -21.38 10.56 -8.08
CA LYS A 103 -22.34 9.49 -8.36
C LYS A 103 -22.00 8.19 -7.61
N GLY A 104 -20.72 7.96 -7.35
CA GLY A 104 -20.24 6.80 -6.62
C GLY A 104 -20.44 5.46 -7.34
N MET A 105 -20.48 5.47 -8.68
CA MET A 105 -20.67 4.29 -9.51
C MET A 105 -19.92 4.42 -10.83
N ALA A 106 -19.51 3.29 -11.41
CA ALA A 106 -18.89 3.26 -12.72
C ALA A 106 -19.93 3.50 -13.83
N MET A 107 -19.60 4.33 -14.81
CA MET A 107 -20.53 4.80 -15.86
C MET A 107 -19.89 4.69 -17.25
N ARG A 108 -20.70 4.52 -18.31
CA ARG A 108 -20.16 4.55 -19.68
C ARG A 108 -19.77 5.98 -20.07
N LEU A 109 -18.86 6.12 -21.04
CA LEU A 109 -18.44 7.45 -21.51
C LEU A 109 -19.61 8.28 -22.04
N SER A 110 -20.57 7.65 -22.74
CA SER A 110 -21.80 8.29 -23.20
C SER A 110 -22.58 8.93 -22.06
N ASP A 111 -22.73 8.19 -20.95
CA ASP A 111 -23.54 8.61 -19.80
C ASP A 111 -22.81 9.73 -19.03
N ILE A 112 -21.49 9.62 -18.92
CA ILE A 112 -20.62 10.67 -18.36
C ILE A 112 -20.78 11.97 -19.18
N ASN A 113 -20.66 11.90 -20.50
CA ASN A 113 -20.74 13.08 -21.36
C ASN A 113 -22.16 13.68 -21.37
N ASN A 114 -23.22 12.87 -21.30
CA ASN A 114 -24.59 13.35 -21.19
C ASN A 114 -24.79 14.16 -19.89
N GLU A 115 -24.35 13.63 -18.74
CA GLU A 115 -24.46 14.31 -17.44
C GLU A 115 -23.57 15.56 -17.36
N LEU A 116 -22.40 15.56 -18.00
CA LEU A 116 -21.56 16.75 -18.12
C LEU A 116 -22.23 17.83 -18.96
N ARG A 117 -22.85 17.45 -20.09
CA ARG A 117 -23.60 18.34 -20.98
C ARG A 117 -24.80 18.96 -20.27
N GLU A 118 -25.60 18.16 -19.56
CA GLU A 118 -26.72 18.64 -18.74
C GLU A 118 -26.25 19.61 -17.64
N GLY A 119 -25.06 19.37 -17.08
CA GLY A 119 -24.43 20.25 -16.10
C GLY A 119 -23.69 21.46 -16.68
N GLY A 120 -23.70 21.68 -18.00
CA GLY A 120 -22.99 22.77 -18.68
C GLY A 120 -21.46 22.70 -18.54
N LYS A 121 -20.90 21.50 -18.30
CA LYS A 121 -19.46 21.25 -18.18
C LYS A 121 -18.91 20.73 -19.51
N PRO A 122 -17.61 20.94 -19.80
CA PRO A 122 -17.00 20.42 -21.01
C PRO A 122 -17.03 18.89 -21.03
N GLU A 123 -17.36 18.33 -22.20
CA GLU A 123 -17.37 16.89 -22.46
C GLU A 123 -15.95 16.34 -22.57
N VAL A 124 -15.79 15.05 -22.29
CA VAL A 124 -14.53 14.36 -22.50
C VAL A 124 -14.39 14.05 -24.00
N PRO A 125 -13.28 14.44 -24.68
CA PRO A 125 -13.17 14.39 -26.14
C PRO A 125 -13.16 12.98 -26.74
N GLY A 126 -12.84 11.97 -25.94
CA GLY A 126 -12.67 10.58 -26.38
C GLY A 126 -12.22 9.67 -25.25
N GLU A 127 -12.31 8.36 -25.46
CA GLU A 127 -11.88 7.35 -24.48
C GLU A 127 -10.37 7.37 -24.26
N GLU A 128 -9.58 7.70 -25.29
CA GLU A 128 -8.12 7.75 -25.21
C GLU A 128 -7.63 8.70 -24.10
N ASN A 129 -8.34 9.79 -23.86
CA ASN A 129 -7.98 10.76 -22.82
C ASN A 129 -8.18 10.18 -21.41
N LEU A 130 -9.15 9.30 -21.21
CA LEU A 130 -9.34 8.60 -19.94
C LEU A 130 -8.35 7.44 -19.79
N VAL A 131 -8.00 6.76 -20.90
CA VAL A 131 -6.94 5.73 -20.90
C VAL A 131 -5.61 6.34 -20.47
N HIS A 132 -5.30 7.56 -20.92
CA HIS A 132 -4.05 8.25 -20.59
C HIS A 132 -4.04 8.93 -19.21
N ASP A 133 -5.17 9.03 -18.53
CA ASP A 133 -5.27 9.57 -17.18
C ASP A 133 -5.19 8.45 -16.14
N GLY A 134 -4.19 8.52 -15.25
CA GLY A 134 -3.94 7.49 -14.23
C GLY A 134 -5.05 7.36 -13.18
N ARG A 135 -5.99 8.30 -13.10
CA ARG A 135 -7.09 8.28 -12.12
C ARG A 135 -8.27 7.40 -12.54
N PHE A 136 -8.33 6.98 -13.79
CA PHE A 136 -9.46 6.24 -14.36
C PHE A 136 -9.07 4.81 -14.76
N LEU A 137 -10.02 3.89 -14.61
CA LEU A 137 -9.93 2.49 -15.03
C LEU A 137 -11.12 2.14 -15.93
N ARG A 138 -10.88 1.39 -17.01
CA ARG A 138 -11.93 0.83 -17.87
C ARG A 138 -12.26 -0.61 -17.49
N LEU A 139 -13.56 -0.89 -17.35
CA LEU A 139 -14.12 -2.22 -17.14
C LEU A 139 -14.51 -2.86 -18.48
N LYS A 140 -14.55 -4.20 -18.53
CA LYS A 140 -14.88 -4.98 -19.75
C LYS A 140 -16.23 -4.65 -20.38
N ASP A 141 -17.15 -4.10 -19.60
CA ASP A 141 -18.49 -3.70 -20.07
C ASP A 141 -18.54 -2.27 -20.65
N GLY A 142 -17.38 -1.61 -20.75
CA GLY A 142 -17.21 -0.25 -21.25
C GLY A 142 -17.48 0.84 -20.21
N ARG A 143 -17.71 0.48 -18.93
CA ARG A 143 -17.86 1.46 -17.86
C ARG A 143 -16.49 1.93 -17.35
N TRP A 144 -16.45 3.19 -16.93
CA TRP A 144 -15.30 3.87 -16.36
C TRP A 144 -15.49 4.06 -14.87
N GLY A 145 -14.47 3.67 -14.10
CA GLY A 145 -14.40 3.87 -12.65
C GLY A 145 -13.14 4.63 -12.24
N LEU A 146 -13.07 4.99 -10.96
CA LEU A 146 -11.90 5.67 -10.39
C LEU A 146 -10.90 4.66 -9.82
N ILE A 147 -9.60 4.96 -9.95
CA ILE A 147 -8.48 4.10 -9.55
C ILE A 147 -8.55 3.67 -8.06
N HIS A 148 -9.08 4.54 -7.19
CA HIS A 148 -9.14 4.32 -5.74
C HIS A 148 -10.39 3.57 -5.27
N TRP A 149 -11.22 3.10 -6.20
CA TRP A 149 -12.36 2.24 -5.87
C TRP A 149 -11.92 0.79 -5.70
N SER A 150 -12.72 0.00 -4.99
CA SER A 150 -12.47 -1.43 -4.81
C SER A 150 -13.16 -2.20 -5.92
N TYR A 151 -12.38 -2.95 -6.71
CA TYR A 151 -12.90 -3.75 -7.81
C TYR A 151 -13.00 -5.21 -7.40
N ARG A 152 -14.19 -5.79 -7.51
CA ARG A 152 -14.41 -7.22 -7.30
C ARG A 152 -14.73 -7.86 -8.65
N GLU A 153 -13.94 -8.86 -9.02
CA GLU A 153 -14.24 -9.66 -10.21
C GLU A 153 -15.57 -10.39 -9.95
N PRO A 154 -16.56 -10.29 -10.86
CA PRO A 154 -17.78 -11.06 -10.71
C PRO A 154 -17.36 -12.53 -10.66
N GLU A 155 -17.79 -13.26 -9.63
CA GLU A 155 -17.65 -14.72 -9.67
C GLU A 155 -18.40 -15.15 -10.92
N GLU A 156 -17.69 -15.64 -11.93
CA GLU A 156 -18.32 -16.18 -13.12
C GLU A 156 -19.26 -17.26 -12.59
N ASP A 157 -20.57 -17.00 -12.67
CA ASP A 157 -21.60 -17.92 -12.22
C ASP A 157 -21.22 -19.28 -12.76
N LYS A 158 -20.69 -20.14 -11.88
CA LYS A 158 -20.43 -21.54 -12.18
C LYS A 158 -21.78 -22.05 -12.62
N LYS A 159 -21.96 -22.12 -13.94
CA LYS A 159 -23.17 -22.58 -14.59
C LYS A 159 -23.64 -23.80 -13.81
N PRO A 160 -24.80 -23.73 -13.11
CA PRO A 160 -25.20 -24.79 -12.21
C PRO A 160 -25.39 -26.06 -13.05
N ALA A 161 -24.40 -26.95 -12.96
CA ALA A 161 -24.57 -28.32 -13.40
C ALA A 161 -25.48 -28.97 -12.37
N ALA A 162 -26.69 -29.29 -12.81
CA ALA A 162 -27.72 -30.06 -12.12
C ALA A 162 -28.41 -29.38 -10.92
N ALA A 163 -29.65 -28.95 -11.18
CA ALA A 163 -30.70 -28.93 -10.18
C ALA A 163 -31.05 -30.38 -9.78
N GLN A 164 -30.87 -30.71 -8.50
CA GLN A 164 -31.77 -31.60 -7.78
C GLN A 164 -32.16 -30.89 -6.49
N GLN A 165 -33.46 -30.66 -6.40
CA GLN A 165 -34.17 -30.12 -5.25
C GLN A 165 -34.02 -31.10 -4.07
N ASP A 166 -33.83 -30.55 -2.88
CA ASP A 166 -34.71 -30.90 -1.76
C ASP A 166 -34.75 -29.74 -0.75
N GLU A 167 -35.97 -29.53 -0.29
CA GLU A 167 -36.51 -28.42 0.47
C GLU A 167 -36.69 -28.85 1.93
N ALA A 168 -36.25 -28.07 2.93
CA ALA A 168 -36.93 -27.96 4.23
C ALA A 168 -36.31 -26.92 5.20
N ALA A 169 -37.16 -25.94 5.55
CA ALA A 169 -37.44 -25.44 6.91
C ALA A 169 -36.38 -24.68 7.77
N ALA A 170 -36.45 -23.34 7.72
CA ALA A 170 -36.91 -22.39 8.78
C ALA A 170 -36.22 -22.36 10.19
N PRO A 171 -36.51 -21.36 11.07
CA PRO A 171 -35.53 -20.36 11.51
C PRO A 171 -35.31 -20.29 13.05
N GLY A 172 -34.28 -19.56 13.51
CA GLY A 172 -34.20 -19.26 14.95
C GLY A 172 -33.03 -18.40 15.44
N ALA A 173 -33.41 -17.28 16.08
CA ALA A 173 -32.80 -16.63 17.24
C ALA A 173 -31.40 -15.99 17.14
N GLY A 174 -31.35 -14.72 17.54
CA GLY A 174 -30.13 -13.91 17.67
C GLY A 174 -29.42 -14.09 18.99
N ASP A 175 -28.24 -13.46 19.07
CA ASP A 175 -27.48 -13.25 20.31
C ASP A 175 -26.65 -11.94 20.23
N PRO A 176 -26.20 -11.40 21.39
CA PRO A 176 -25.99 -9.96 21.64
C PRO A 176 -24.50 -9.54 21.49
N PRO A 177 -24.11 -8.28 21.80
CA PRO A 177 -22.89 -7.66 21.27
C PRO A 177 -21.61 -8.13 21.97
N GLN A 178 -20.62 -8.49 21.15
CA GLN A 178 -19.27 -8.89 21.57
C GLN A 178 -18.38 -7.69 21.93
N GLU A 179 -17.70 -7.80 23.08
CA GLU A 179 -16.58 -6.96 23.51
C GLU A 179 -15.34 -7.21 22.65
N PRO A 180 -14.38 -6.25 22.56
CA PRO A 180 -13.22 -6.37 21.67
C PRO A 180 -12.25 -7.45 22.16
N GLU A 181 -12.32 -8.63 21.55
CA GLU A 181 -11.34 -9.69 21.71
C GLU A 181 -9.96 -9.20 21.24
N LYS A 182 -8.95 -9.39 22.10
CA LYS A 182 -7.55 -9.24 21.72
C LYS A 182 -7.29 -10.27 20.62
N GLU A 183 -7.04 -9.80 19.40
CA GLU A 183 -6.65 -10.63 18.26
C GLU A 183 -5.53 -11.59 18.70
N LYS A 184 -5.89 -12.85 18.93
CA LYS A 184 -4.92 -13.92 18.99
C LYS A 184 -4.35 -14.03 17.59
N ASP A 185 -3.04 -13.82 17.46
CA ASP A 185 -2.35 -13.90 16.17
C ASP A 185 -2.79 -15.21 15.49
N PHE A 186 -3.37 -15.09 14.30
CA PHE A 186 -3.93 -16.19 13.50
C PHE A 186 -2.99 -17.41 13.41
N TRP A 187 -1.68 -17.16 13.42
CA TRP A 187 -0.63 -18.18 13.40
C TRP A 187 -0.53 -19.01 14.69
N ASP A 188 -0.81 -18.42 15.86
CA ASP A 188 -0.85 -19.15 17.14
C ASP A 188 -2.09 -20.05 17.22
N THR A 189 -3.13 -19.74 16.44
CA THR A 189 -4.34 -20.57 16.32
C THR A 189 -4.13 -21.74 15.35
N LEU A 190 -3.40 -21.52 14.26
CA LEU A 190 -3.11 -22.57 13.27
C LEU A 190 -2.08 -23.59 13.76
N PHE A 191 -1.17 -23.20 14.65
CA PHE A 191 -0.14 -24.09 15.19
C PHE A 191 0.00 -23.90 16.70
N PRO A 192 -0.98 -24.40 17.49
CA PRO A 192 -0.88 -24.33 18.95
C PRO A 192 0.36 -25.12 19.38
N LEU A 193 1.38 -24.42 19.86
CA LEU A 193 2.50 -25.06 20.54
C LEU A 193 1.91 -25.73 21.79
N ARG A 194 1.76 -27.05 21.77
CA ARG A 194 1.54 -27.83 23.00
C ARG A 194 2.76 -27.59 23.88
N HIS A 195 2.60 -26.79 24.92
CA HIS A 195 3.62 -26.57 25.94
C HIS A 195 3.80 -27.77 26.89
N ASP A 196 3.13 -28.91 26.63
CA ASP A 196 3.26 -30.14 27.39
C ASP A 196 4.40 -31.02 26.84
N ALA A 197 5.62 -30.48 26.79
CA ALA A 197 6.81 -31.28 26.66
C ALA A 197 7.14 -31.87 28.04
N GLY A 198 6.65 -33.08 28.33
CA GLY A 198 7.01 -33.74 29.58
C GLY A 198 6.62 -35.22 29.75
N GLN A 199 5.62 -35.76 29.05
CA GLN A 199 5.11 -37.09 29.45
C GLN A 199 4.70 -38.07 28.35
N ALA A 200 4.72 -37.71 27.06
CA ALA A 200 4.15 -38.58 26.01
C ALA A 200 5.15 -39.39 25.16
N GLU A 201 6.45 -39.09 25.19
CA GLU A 201 7.42 -39.77 24.29
C GLU A 201 8.14 -41.00 24.90
N ALA A 202 7.92 -41.32 26.17
CA ALA A 202 8.55 -42.49 26.80
C ALA A 202 7.88 -43.83 26.44
N GLU A 203 6.61 -43.84 25.99
CA GLU A 203 5.86 -45.10 25.79
C GLU A 203 5.95 -45.66 24.35
N SER A 204 6.28 -44.83 23.35
CA SER A 204 6.36 -45.26 21.95
C SER A 204 7.71 -45.91 21.58
N GLY A 205 8.80 -45.49 22.25
CA GLY A 205 10.14 -46.06 22.03
C GLY A 205 10.32 -47.46 22.63
N ALA A 206 9.66 -47.75 23.74
CA ALA A 206 9.81 -49.03 24.46
C ALA A 206 9.23 -50.22 23.68
N ALA A 207 8.12 -50.03 22.97
CA ALA A 207 7.45 -51.10 22.25
C ALA A 207 8.26 -51.66 21.07
N TRP A 208 9.08 -50.83 20.40
CA TRP A 208 9.92 -51.29 19.28
C TRP A 208 11.26 -51.90 19.75
N GLN A 209 11.72 -51.53 20.94
CA GLN A 209 12.96 -52.06 21.51
C GLN A 209 12.77 -53.50 22.04
N GLU A 210 11.58 -53.84 22.55
CA GLU A 210 11.22 -55.22 22.91
C GLU A 210 11.15 -56.16 21.68
N VAL A 211 10.69 -55.67 20.52
CA VAL A 211 10.62 -56.47 19.30
C VAL A 211 12.01 -56.71 18.69
N ALA A 212 12.92 -55.74 18.78
CA ALA A 212 14.31 -55.90 18.33
C ALA A 212 15.10 -56.88 19.21
N VAL A 213 14.94 -56.82 20.53
CA VAL A 213 15.58 -57.76 21.48
C VAL A 213 15.04 -59.19 21.32
N GLY A 214 13.75 -59.35 21.00
CA GLY A 214 13.15 -60.65 20.70
C GLY A 214 13.66 -61.30 19.41
N ALA A 215 13.99 -60.51 18.39
CA ALA A 215 14.54 -61.01 17.12
C ALA A 215 16.00 -61.47 17.23
N GLU A 216 16.84 -60.77 18.00
CA GLU A 216 18.23 -61.18 18.23
C GLU A 216 18.32 -62.48 19.05
N ALA A 217 17.45 -62.67 20.05
CA ALA A 217 17.37 -63.91 20.83
C ALA A 217 16.98 -65.13 19.98
N ALA A 218 16.15 -64.96 18.95
CA ALA A 218 15.77 -66.05 18.03
C ALA A 218 16.90 -66.44 17.06
N THR A 219 17.77 -65.50 16.67
CA THR A 219 18.91 -65.79 15.79
C THR A 219 20.08 -66.49 16.50
N LEU A 220 20.28 -66.25 17.80
CA LEU A 220 21.30 -66.93 18.60
C LEU A 220 20.96 -68.40 18.91
N VAL A 221 19.68 -68.77 18.91
CA VAL A 221 19.24 -70.17 19.14
C VAL A 221 19.35 -71.04 17.88
N LEU A 222 19.40 -70.47 16.67
CA LEU A 222 19.52 -71.22 15.42
C LEU A 222 20.96 -71.39 14.91
N ASN A 223 21.95 -70.77 15.57
CA ASN A 223 23.36 -70.81 15.12
C ASN A 223 24.31 -71.56 16.07
N THR A 224 23.82 -72.11 17.19
CA THR A 224 24.58 -72.98 18.10
C THR A 224 24.14 -74.43 17.97
N GLY A 225 24.55 -75.06 16.87
CA GLY A 225 24.37 -76.51 16.70
C GLY A 225 25.33 -77.09 15.67
N PRO A 226 26.56 -77.42 16.09
CA PRO A 226 27.13 -78.68 15.66
C PRO A 226 27.88 -79.33 16.83
N GLU A 227 27.30 -80.39 17.39
CA GLU A 227 28.03 -81.59 17.86
C GLU A 227 27.06 -82.58 18.51
N LEU A 228 26.40 -83.38 17.67
CA LEU A 228 25.94 -84.72 18.08
C LEU A 228 26.57 -85.72 17.12
N SER A 229 27.85 -85.95 17.38
CA SER A 229 28.59 -87.08 16.85
C SER A 229 28.31 -88.30 17.72
N LEU A 230 27.98 -89.42 17.05
CA LEU A 230 28.25 -90.81 17.45
C LEU A 230 27.38 -91.41 18.57
N ILE A 231 26.49 -92.33 18.19
CA ILE A 231 26.57 -93.74 18.61
C ILE A 231 26.02 -94.60 17.45
N ASN A 232 26.92 -95.44 16.93
CA ASN A 232 26.66 -96.52 15.98
C ASN A 232 25.84 -97.64 16.63
N GLY A 233 24.98 -98.30 15.85
CA GLY A 233 24.51 -99.65 16.21
C GLY A 233 23.48 -100.26 15.25
N GLY A 234 23.96 -101.09 14.31
CA GLY A 234 23.22 -102.23 13.72
C GLY A 234 22.32 -101.88 12.51
N LYS A 235 22.75 -102.11 11.27
CA LYS A 235 22.76 -103.40 10.55
C LYS A 235 21.36 -103.99 10.33
N THR A 236 20.79 -103.74 9.15
CA THR A 236 20.36 -104.78 8.16
C THR A 236 19.66 -104.10 6.98
N THR A 237 20.25 -104.25 5.79
CA THR A 237 19.58 -104.15 4.48
C THR A 237 18.51 -105.25 4.39
N PRO A 238 17.37 -105.02 3.71
CA PRO A 238 17.30 -105.33 2.27
C PRO A 238 16.38 -104.33 1.50
N PRO A 239 15.87 -104.65 0.30
CA PRO A 239 16.29 -104.01 -0.94
C PRO A 239 15.24 -103.04 -1.53
N ALA A 240 15.74 -102.13 -2.35
CA ALA A 240 15.09 -101.59 -3.55
C ALA A 240 13.55 -101.60 -3.60
N GLU A 241 12.94 -100.53 -3.09
CA GLU A 241 11.76 -99.94 -3.72
C GLU A 241 12.13 -98.50 -4.08
N ALA A 242 11.97 -98.14 -5.35
CA ALA A 242 12.21 -96.80 -5.86
C ALA A 242 11.12 -95.86 -5.32
N VAL A 243 11.40 -95.22 -4.18
CA VAL A 243 10.49 -94.29 -3.52
C VAL A 243 10.51 -92.92 -4.24
N PRO A 244 9.34 -92.35 -4.62
CA PRO A 244 9.26 -91.03 -5.27
C PRO A 244 9.69 -89.84 -4.38
N GLY A 245 9.94 -90.05 -3.09
CA GLY A 245 10.28 -89.01 -2.09
C GLY A 245 11.64 -88.32 -2.26
N ASN A 246 12.55 -88.83 -3.10
CA ASN A 246 13.83 -88.14 -3.36
C ASN A 246 13.66 -86.85 -4.19
N ARG A 247 12.59 -86.77 -4.99
CA ARG A 247 12.27 -85.58 -5.80
C ARG A 247 11.64 -84.47 -4.94
N GLU A 248 10.68 -84.84 -4.10
CA GLU A 248 10.03 -83.93 -3.15
C GLU A 248 11.06 -83.31 -2.18
N LEU A 249 12.02 -84.13 -1.71
CA LEU A 249 13.09 -83.65 -0.82
C LEU A 249 14.05 -82.68 -1.52
N ALA A 250 14.27 -82.84 -2.83
CA ALA A 250 15.07 -81.90 -3.62
C ALA A 250 14.32 -80.58 -3.89
N GLU A 251 13.00 -80.65 -4.10
CA GLU A 251 12.13 -79.47 -4.26
C GLU A 251 12.05 -78.65 -2.96
N LEU A 252 11.84 -79.31 -1.81
CA LEU A 252 11.85 -78.66 -0.49
C LEU A 252 13.20 -77.99 -0.18
N ARG A 253 14.33 -78.60 -0.58
CA ARG A 253 15.66 -77.99 -0.40
C ARG A 253 15.80 -76.70 -1.20
N ARG A 254 15.32 -76.68 -2.45
CA ARG A 254 15.31 -75.47 -3.28
C ARG A 254 14.42 -74.39 -2.68
N GLU A 255 13.24 -74.74 -2.23
CA GLU A 255 12.31 -73.82 -1.57
C GLU A 255 12.94 -73.18 -0.31
N VAL A 256 13.60 -73.98 0.53
CA VAL A 256 14.33 -73.45 1.71
C VAL A 256 15.47 -72.52 1.30
N GLU A 257 16.19 -72.82 0.22
CA GLU A 257 17.25 -71.93 -0.30
C GLU A 257 16.68 -70.60 -0.83
N ASP A 258 15.55 -70.64 -1.51
CA ASP A 258 14.89 -69.45 -2.04
C ASP A 258 14.29 -68.61 -0.92
N LEU A 259 13.63 -69.21 0.07
CA LEU A 259 13.16 -68.54 1.29
C LEU A 259 14.33 -67.91 2.08
N ARG A 260 15.51 -68.53 2.09
CA ARG A 260 16.72 -67.95 2.70
C ARG A 260 17.27 -66.77 1.90
N LYS A 261 17.11 -66.74 0.57
CA LYS A 261 17.46 -65.56 -0.23
C LYS A 261 16.45 -64.44 0.00
N GLU A 262 15.17 -64.77 0.03
CA GLU A 262 14.10 -63.81 0.28
C GLU A 262 14.24 -63.15 1.66
N ASN A 263 14.48 -63.93 2.72
CA ASN A 263 14.75 -63.37 4.06
C ASN A 263 15.96 -62.43 4.08
N ARG A 264 17.03 -62.75 3.35
CA ARG A 264 18.20 -61.86 3.22
C ARG A 264 17.85 -60.55 2.50
N ASN A 265 17.05 -60.62 1.45
CA ASN A 265 16.58 -59.43 0.74
C ASN A 265 15.68 -58.56 1.61
N LEU A 266 14.73 -59.17 2.34
CA LEU A 266 13.83 -58.47 3.26
C LEU A 266 14.59 -57.77 4.39
N LEU A 267 15.63 -58.41 4.96
CA LEU A 267 16.49 -57.78 5.97
C LEU A 267 17.24 -56.57 5.39
N ALA A 268 17.78 -56.69 4.18
CA ALA A 268 18.46 -55.58 3.50
C ALA A 268 17.50 -54.42 3.20
N ASP A 269 16.25 -54.70 2.84
CA ASP A 269 15.24 -53.67 2.60
C ASP A 269 14.75 -53.03 3.90
N LEU A 270 14.65 -53.79 4.99
CA LEU A 270 14.37 -53.27 6.33
C LEU A 270 15.46 -52.31 6.80
N GLU A 271 16.73 -52.65 6.57
CA GLU A 271 17.86 -51.78 6.89
C GLU A 271 17.79 -50.45 6.11
N LYS A 272 17.49 -50.49 4.80
CA LYS A 272 17.29 -49.28 3.98
C LYS A 272 16.12 -48.44 4.49
N LEU A 273 15.02 -49.07 4.89
CA LEU A 273 13.86 -48.38 5.46
C LEU A 273 14.22 -47.70 6.79
N HIS A 274 15.03 -48.35 7.64
CA HIS A 274 15.52 -47.75 8.87
C HIS A 274 16.44 -46.55 8.61
N GLN A 275 17.36 -46.65 7.65
CA GLN A 275 18.21 -45.52 7.25
C GLN A 275 17.36 -44.36 6.72
N ARG A 276 16.39 -44.62 5.85
CA ARG A 276 15.50 -43.59 5.31
C ARG A 276 14.62 -42.95 6.39
N LYS A 277 14.15 -43.73 7.36
CA LYS A 277 13.40 -43.23 8.52
C LYS A 277 14.25 -42.27 9.36
N GLU A 278 15.52 -42.58 9.55
CA GLU A 278 16.44 -41.73 10.33
C GLU A 278 16.83 -40.45 9.59
N GLU A 279 17.05 -40.52 8.27
CA GLU A 279 17.23 -39.35 7.41
C GLU A 279 16.03 -38.39 7.53
N LEU A 280 14.80 -38.92 7.42
CA LEU A 280 13.58 -38.11 7.54
C LEU A 280 13.43 -37.48 8.93
N ARG A 281 13.87 -38.15 10.00
CA ARG A 281 13.89 -37.56 11.35
C ARG A 281 14.87 -36.40 11.45
N GLN A 282 16.06 -36.54 10.88
CA GLN A 282 17.05 -35.47 10.85
C GLN A 282 16.55 -34.27 10.04
N GLU A 283 15.96 -34.51 8.87
CA GLU A 283 15.32 -33.46 8.05
C GLU A 283 14.20 -32.75 8.83
N LEU A 284 13.37 -33.49 9.58
CA LEU A 284 12.32 -32.90 10.42
C LEU A 284 12.90 -31.99 11.50
N THR A 285 13.93 -32.45 12.23
CA THR A 285 14.59 -31.63 13.27
C THR A 285 15.20 -30.35 12.69
N GLN A 286 15.81 -30.43 11.50
CA GLN A 286 16.37 -29.26 10.82
C GLN A 286 15.29 -28.24 10.43
N VAL A 287 14.14 -28.71 9.92
CA VAL A 287 13.01 -27.85 9.57
C VAL A 287 12.41 -27.20 10.83
N GLU A 288 12.31 -27.93 11.94
CA GLU A 288 11.86 -27.40 13.23
C GLU A 288 12.78 -26.27 13.74
N GLU A 289 14.09 -26.46 13.68
CA GLU A 289 15.08 -25.42 14.04
C GLU A 289 14.95 -24.18 13.15
N GLN A 290 14.80 -24.37 11.83
CA GLN A 290 14.56 -23.27 10.89
C GLN A 290 13.26 -22.52 11.24
N LEU A 291 12.19 -23.22 11.58
CA LEU A 291 10.91 -22.62 11.96
C LEU A 291 11.06 -21.77 13.24
N VAL A 292 11.78 -22.27 14.24
CA VAL A 292 12.08 -21.50 15.48
C VAL A 292 12.89 -20.25 15.15
N SER A 293 13.92 -20.35 14.31
CA SER A 293 14.73 -19.19 13.92
C SER A 293 13.90 -18.10 13.21
N LEU A 294 13.05 -18.51 12.26
CA LEU A 294 12.16 -17.59 11.54
C LEU A 294 11.13 -16.93 12.46
N ARG A 295 10.64 -17.65 13.49
CA ARG A 295 9.74 -17.06 14.51
C ARG A 295 10.43 -15.95 15.30
N VAL A 296 11.69 -16.16 15.71
CA VAL A 296 12.48 -15.14 16.42
C VAL A 296 12.72 -13.92 15.55
N GLU A 297 13.07 -14.12 14.27
CA GLU A 297 13.23 -13.02 13.32
C GLU A 297 11.93 -12.24 13.09
N ARG A 298 10.81 -12.95 12.93
CA ARG A 298 9.46 -12.37 12.82
C ARG A 298 9.13 -11.50 14.04
N ASP A 299 9.41 -11.97 15.26
CA ASP A 299 9.16 -11.22 16.48
C ASP A 299 10.09 -10.00 16.62
N ALA A 300 11.34 -10.11 16.19
CA ALA A 300 12.27 -8.99 16.12
C ALA A 300 11.82 -7.92 15.12
N LEU A 301 11.33 -8.33 13.95
CA LEU A 301 10.75 -7.43 12.95
C LEU A 301 9.46 -6.78 13.46
N LYS A 302 8.57 -7.53 14.13
CA LYS A 302 7.34 -6.99 14.75
C LYS A 302 7.67 -5.88 15.75
N LYS A 303 8.70 -6.07 16.59
CA LYS A 303 9.20 -5.02 17.52
C LYS A 303 9.76 -3.80 16.79
N ARG A 304 10.51 -3.99 15.70
CA ARG A 304 11.05 -2.88 14.88
C ARG A 304 9.92 -2.08 14.22
N VAL A 305 8.91 -2.74 13.67
CA VAL A 305 7.72 -2.08 13.09
C VAL A 305 7.03 -1.22 14.15
N HIS A 306 6.73 -1.78 15.33
CA HIS A 306 6.10 -1.02 16.42
C HIS A 306 6.93 0.20 16.87
N HIS A 307 8.26 0.06 16.91
CA HIS A 307 9.16 1.18 17.21
C HIS A 307 9.10 2.29 16.13
N LEU A 308 9.08 1.90 14.85
CA LEU A 308 8.97 2.85 13.74
C LEU A 308 7.60 3.56 13.72
N GLU A 309 6.52 2.85 14.01
CA GLU A 309 5.17 3.44 14.14
C GLU A 309 5.12 4.49 15.26
N THR A 310 5.71 4.18 16.41
CA THR A 310 5.80 5.13 17.54
C THR A 310 6.59 6.38 17.15
N ARG A 311 7.73 6.21 16.45
CA ARG A 311 8.53 7.33 15.92
C ARG A 311 7.77 8.16 14.89
N LEU A 312 6.99 7.52 14.01
CA LEU A 312 6.15 8.20 13.03
C LEU A 312 5.11 9.07 13.73
N MET A 313 4.41 8.54 14.74
CA MET A 313 3.45 9.31 15.53
C MET A 313 4.09 10.52 16.23
N GLN A 314 5.30 10.35 16.80
CA GLN A 314 6.05 11.45 17.41
C GLN A 314 6.41 12.53 16.38
N LEU A 315 6.96 12.14 15.23
CA LEU A 315 7.32 13.06 14.15
C LEU A 315 6.10 13.81 13.61
N GLN A 316 4.99 13.12 13.41
CA GLN A 316 3.72 13.73 12.99
C GLN A 316 3.23 14.75 14.03
N GLY A 317 3.34 14.45 15.32
CA GLY A 317 3.04 15.39 16.40
C GLY A 317 3.92 16.64 16.37
N THR A 318 5.24 16.47 16.20
CA THR A 318 6.18 17.60 16.10
C THR A 318 5.92 18.45 14.86
N LEU A 319 5.67 17.83 13.70
CA LEU A 319 5.37 18.52 12.46
C LEU A 319 4.09 19.36 12.59
N ASN A 320 3.01 18.78 13.12
CA ASN A 320 1.75 19.51 13.33
C ASN A 320 1.94 20.72 14.25
N LYS A 321 2.75 20.59 15.31
CA LYS A 321 3.09 21.71 16.19
C LYS A 321 3.85 22.80 15.44
N THR A 322 4.91 22.45 14.70
CA THR A 322 5.70 23.43 13.92
C THR A 322 4.87 24.15 12.87
N VAL A 323 3.94 23.46 12.22
CA VAL A 323 3.02 24.06 11.24
C VAL A 323 2.05 25.02 11.93
N ALA A 324 1.51 24.65 13.09
CA ALA A 324 0.63 25.53 13.87
C ALA A 324 1.37 26.79 14.35
N ASP A 325 2.60 26.65 14.85
CA ASP A 325 3.45 27.75 15.28
C ASP A 325 3.76 28.70 14.11
N ALA A 326 4.16 28.16 12.95
CA ALA A 326 4.40 28.95 11.74
C ALA A 326 3.15 29.68 11.22
N GLN A 327 1.98 29.04 11.30
CA GLN A 327 0.70 29.68 10.96
C GLN A 327 0.36 30.83 11.92
N ALA A 328 0.63 30.68 13.21
CA ALA A 328 0.44 31.73 14.21
C ALA A 328 1.38 32.92 13.96
N GLU A 329 2.66 32.66 13.64
CA GLU A 329 3.61 33.71 13.26
C GLU A 329 3.19 34.42 11.97
N GLN A 330 2.75 33.68 10.95
CA GLN A 330 2.25 34.27 9.72
C GLN A 330 1.04 35.19 9.97
N ALA A 331 0.12 34.78 10.84
CA ALA A 331 -1.04 35.59 11.22
C ALA A 331 -0.61 36.87 11.96
N ARG A 332 0.35 36.77 12.89
CA ARG A 332 0.92 37.91 13.61
C ARG A 332 1.59 38.91 12.68
N LEU A 333 2.44 38.44 11.75
CA LEU A 333 3.12 39.30 10.78
C LEU A 333 2.12 39.98 9.83
N LYS A 334 1.08 39.27 9.37
CA LYS A 334 0.01 39.88 8.56
C LYS A 334 -0.73 40.98 9.30
N GLN A 335 -0.96 40.82 10.60
CA GLN A 335 -1.56 41.88 11.42
C GLN A 335 -0.65 43.10 11.54
N GLN A 336 0.64 42.90 11.83
CA GLN A 336 1.62 43.98 11.89
C GLN A 336 1.73 44.75 10.56
N LEU A 337 1.70 44.04 9.43
CA LEU A 337 1.73 44.66 8.11
C LEU A 337 0.51 45.57 7.88
N ARG A 338 -0.69 45.12 8.21
CA ARG A 338 -1.91 45.96 8.12
C ARG A 338 -1.86 47.18 9.03
N GLU A 339 -1.32 47.04 10.25
CA GLU A 339 -1.14 48.16 11.17
C GLU A 339 -0.16 49.20 10.61
N GLN A 340 0.92 48.76 9.95
CA GLN A 340 1.87 49.66 9.28
C GLN A 340 1.26 50.32 8.04
N GLU A 341 0.52 49.58 7.22
CA GLU A 341 -0.22 50.13 6.07
C GLU A 341 -1.19 51.21 6.52
N TYR A 342 -1.96 50.97 7.59
CA TYR A 342 -2.87 51.94 8.17
C TYR A 342 -2.15 53.20 8.66
N ARG A 343 -1.01 53.03 9.36
CA ARG A 343 -0.18 54.17 9.81
C ARG A 343 0.31 55.00 8.64
N LEU A 344 0.83 54.35 7.59
CA LEU A 344 1.31 55.03 6.38
C LEU A 344 0.20 55.78 5.66
N GLN A 345 -0.98 55.16 5.49
CA GLN A 345 -2.15 55.84 4.91
C GLN A 345 -2.55 57.07 5.72
N THR A 346 -2.58 56.97 7.05
CA THR A 346 -2.86 58.10 7.93
C THR A 346 -1.85 59.23 7.76
N THR A 347 -0.55 58.91 7.67
CA THR A 347 0.50 59.93 7.44
C THR A 347 0.44 60.56 6.05
N LEU A 348 0.02 59.81 5.03
CA LEU A 348 -0.14 60.32 3.68
C LEU A 348 -1.27 61.34 3.62
N ILE A 349 -2.41 61.04 4.23
CA ILE A 349 -3.55 61.97 4.34
C ILE A 349 -3.12 63.25 5.07
N ALA A 350 -2.42 63.11 6.22
CA ALA A 350 -1.95 64.28 6.96
C ALA A 350 -0.95 65.14 6.15
N ASN A 351 -0.08 64.52 5.33
CA ASN A 351 0.81 65.25 4.44
C ASN A 351 0.03 65.98 3.34
N GLU A 352 -0.99 65.35 2.75
CA GLU A 352 -1.86 65.98 1.75
C GLU A 352 -2.60 67.19 2.34
N ASP A 353 -3.15 67.07 3.56
CA ASP A 353 -3.79 68.16 4.29
C ASP A 353 -2.80 69.32 4.57
N LEU A 354 -1.55 69.00 4.93
CA LEU A 354 -0.49 70.00 5.11
C LEU A 354 -0.13 70.71 3.80
N GLU A 355 -0.02 69.98 2.69
CA GLU A 355 0.23 70.57 1.37
C GLU A 355 -0.89 71.53 0.96
N GLN A 356 -2.15 71.17 1.21
CA GLN A 356 -3.31 72.03 0.99
C GLN A 356 -3.24 73.30 1.85
N ALA A 357 -2.96 73.17 3.16
CA ALA A 357 -2.82 74.30 4.07
C ALA A 357 -1.68 75.25 3.66
N VAL A 358 -0.54 74.70 3.23
CA VAL A 358 0.58 75.51 2.71
C VAL A 358 0.17 76.25 1.43
N ALA A 359 -0.57 75.60 0.52
CA ALA A 359 -1.06 76.25 -0.70
C ALA A 359 -2.05 77.39 -0.39
N GLU A 360 -2.94 77.22 0.59
CA GLU A 360 -3.86 78.26 1.07
C GLU A 360 -3.09 79.45 1.66
N LEU A 361 -2.15 79.21 2.58
CA LEU A 361 -1.30 80.25 3.15
C LEU A 361 -0.50 81.02 2.08
N GLN A 362 -0.06 80.34 1.02
CA GLN A 362 0.61 81.00 -0.11
C GLN A 362 -0.33 81.92 -0.89
N ARG A 363 -1.59 81.52 -1.10
CA ARG A 363 -2.61 82.37 -1.74
C ARG A 363 -2.92 83.60 -0.86
N GLU A 364 -3.18 83.40 0.43
CA GLU A 364 -3.42 84.49 1.37
C GLU A 364 -2.24 85.48 1.41
N LYS A 365 -1.00 84.97 1.41
CA LYS A 365 0.20 85.81 1.32
C LYS A 365 0.25 86.62 0.03
N GLN A 366 -0.14 86.04 -1.11
CA GLN A 366 -0.19 86.75 -2.39
C GLN A 366 -1.28 87.83 -2.38
N GLU A 367 -2.47 87.52 -1.84
CA GLU A 367 -3.57 88.47 -1.67
C GLU A 367 -3.16 89.64 -0.76
N LEU A 368 -2.59 89.35 0.41
CA LEU A 368 -2.05 90.38 1.30
C LEU A 368 -0.97 91.20 0.63
N LYS A 369 -0.09 90.58 -0.17
CA LYS A 369 0.90 91.30 -0.97
C LYS A 369 0.24 92.19 -2.02
N HIS A 370 -0.90 91.81 -2.60
CA HIS A 370 -1.68 92.67 -3.49
C HIS A 370 -2.31 93.84 -2.72
N TYR A 371 -2.93 93.60 -1.56
CA TYR A 371 -3.51 94.64 -0.71
C TYR A 371 -2.48 95.64 -0.18
N LEU A 372 -1.34 95.14 0.30
CA LEU A 372 -0.22 95.94 0.81
C LEU A 372 0.72 96.44 -0.29
N SER A 373 0.53 96.01 -1.54
CA SER A 373 1.33 96.53 -2.64
C SER A 373 1.14 98.04 -2.62
N LEU A 374 2.22 98.73 -2.29
CA LEU A 374 2.28 100.19 -2.21
C LEU A 374 2.06 100.82 -3.59
N TRP A 375 1.40 100.15 -4.53
CA TRP A 375 1.11 100.68 -5.85
C TRP A 375 0.22 101.92 -5.78
N PRO A 376 -0.85 101.99 -4.95
CA PRO A 376 -1.57 103.25 -4.77
C PRO A 376 -0.68 104.35 -4.20
N VAL A 377 0.19 104.01 -3.24
CA VAL A 377 1.12 104.97 -2.61
C VAL A 377 2.23 105.42 -3.58
N ARG A 378 2.79 104.50 -4.37
CA ARG A 378 3.81 104.75 -5.39
C ARG A 378 3.23 105.48 -6.59
N LEU A 379 1.99 105.18 -6.98
CA LEU A 379 1.24 105.87 -8.02
C LEU A 379 0.91 107.29 -7.55
N ALA A 380 0.42 107.46 -6.32
CA ALA A 380 0.17 108.77 -5.71
C ALA A 380 1.47 109.59 -5.62
N LEU A 381 2.59 108.98 -5.21
CA LEU A 381 3.91 109.64 -5.20
C LEU A 381 4.37 110.04 -6.61
N LYS A 382 4.15 109.20 -7.63
CA LYS A 382 4.48 109.53 -9.04
C LYS A 382 3.58 110.64 -9.60
N ILE A 383 2.28 110.60 -9.33
CA ILE A 383 1.33 111.64 -9.75
C ILE A 383 1.65 112.96 -9.06
N ALA A 384 1.94 112.94 -7.75
CA ALA A 384 2.40 114.10 -7.02
C ALA A 384 3.71 114.68 -7.62
N SER A 385 4.65 113.83 -8.05
CA SER A 385 5.87 114.29 -8.73
C SER A 385 5.61 114.91 -10.10
N LEU A 386 4.61 114.41 -10.86
CA LEU A 386 4.23 114.92 -12.17
C LEU A 386 3.46 116.25 -12.08
N LEU A 387 2.65 116.44 -11.03
CA LEU A 387 1.90 117.67 -10.78
C LEU A 387 2.74 118.81 -10.19
N GLY A 388 4.07 118.66 -10.13
CA GLY A 388 4.96 119.71 -9.64
C GLY A 388 4.84 119.95 -8.13
N LEU A 389 4.18 119.06 -7.38
CA LEU A 389 4.31 118.98 -5.92
C LEU A 389 5.66 118.32 -5.62
N THR A 390 6.75 118.98 -6.02
CA THR A 390 8.05 118.71 -5.46
C THR A 390 7.93 119.05 -3.99
N TYR A 391 7.78 118.02 -3.15
CA TYR A 391 8.01 118.13 -1.72
C TYR A 391 9.40 118.74 -1.60
N SER A 392 9.44 120.03 -1.26
CA SER A 392 10.66 120.77 -1.06
C SER A 392 11.42 120.01 0.00
N ARG A 393 12.42 119.26 -0.45
CA ARG A 393 13.33 118.49 0.39
C ARG A 393 14.16 119.52 1.13
N GLN A 394 13.55 120.16 2.12
CA GLN A 394 14.21 121.07 3.04
C GLN A 394 15.29 120.24 3.70
N ARG A 395 16.50 120.59 3.30
CA ARG A 395 17.77 120.05 3.71
C ARG A 395 17.97 120.43 5.18
N ALA A 396 17.30 119.74 6.09
CA ALA A 396 17.67 119.75 7.50
C ALA A 396 18.95 118.93 7.64
N ARG A 397 20.09 119.57 7.36
CA ARG A 397 21.34 119.26 8.05
C ARG A 397 21.07 119.53 9.54
N LEU A 398 20.92 118.47 10.33
CA LEU A 398 21.13 118.55 11.76
C LEU A 398 22.17 117.50 12.12
N THR A 399 23.36 118.03 12.39
CA THR A 399 24.37 117.51 13.30
C THR A 399 23.75 116.86 14.53
N LEU A 400 24.02 115.58 14.75
CA LEU A 400 24.71 115.03 15.94
C LEU A 400 24.90 113.52 15.77
#